data_AF-A0A967T0E4-F1
#
_entry.id   AF-A0A967T0E4-F1
#
_cell.length_a   1.000
_cell.length_b   1.000
_cell.length_c   1.000
_cell.angle_alpha   90.00
_cell.angle_beta   90.00
_cell.angle_gamma   90.00
#
_symmetry.space_group_name_H-M   'P 1'
#
loop_
_entity.id
_entity.type
_entity.pdbx_description
1 polymer ?
#
loop_
_entity_poly.entity_id
_entity_poly.type
_entity_poly.pdbx_seq_one_letter_code
_entity_poly.pdbx_strand_id
1 'polypeptide(L)'
;EGTFHESLNLASLWNLPIIFCCENNEWAQFTPIEKYIKIGTISERAAAYGMPGIRVDGDDVLAVYDAAKKAVGRARKGKGPT
;
A
#
# COMPACT_ATOMS: atom_id res chain seq x y z
N GLU A 1 10.37 -6.05 5.95
CA GLU A 1 11.68 -6.13 5.26
C GLU A 1 12.17 -4.71 4.96
N GLY A 2 13.49 -4.48 4.89
CA GLY A 2 14.05 -3.14 4.63
C GLY A 2 13.79 -2.64 3.21
N THR A 3 13.90 -3.52 2.22
CA THR A 3 13.69 -3.24 0.79
C THR A 3 12.32 -2.60 0.50
N PHE A 4 11.28 -3.00 1.23
CA PHE A 4 9.96 -2.38 1.17
C PHE A 4 10.03 -0.88 1.50
N HIS A 5 10.65 -0.54 2.63
CA HIS A 5 10.76 0.85 3.09
C HIS A 5 11.62 1.70 2.17
N GLU A 6 12.73 1.16 1.67
CA GLU A 6 13.60 1.82 0.69
C GLU A 6 12.87 2.11 -0.61
N SER A 7 12.10 1.13 -1.11
CA SER A 7 11.34 1.24 -2.36
C SER A 7 10.24 2.30 -2.27
N LEU A 8 9.49 2.35 -1.15
CA LEU A 8 8.44 3.36 -0.95
C LEU A 8 9.04 4.77 -0.91
N ASN A 9 10.14 4.94 -0.18
CA ASN A 9 10.81 6.23 -0.06
C ASN A 9 11.31 6.74 -1.42
N LEU A 10 11.97 5.87 -2.19
CA LEU A 10 12.49 6.22 -3.51
C LEU A 10 11.38 6.56 -4.50
N ALA A 11 10.30 5.76 -4.52
CA ALA A 11 9.14 6.00 -5.37
C ALA A 11 8.48 7.35 -5.05
N SER A 12 8.41 7.72 -3.77
CA SER A 12 7.84 9.00 -3.34
C SER A 12 8.72 10.18 -3.76
N LEU A 13 10.04 10.11 -3.48
CA LEU A 13 10.99 11.17 -3.86
C LEU A 13 10.97 11.47 -5.36
N TRP A 14 10.81 10.44 -6.19
CA TRP A 14 10.83 10.57 -7.65
C TRP A 14 9.45 10.72 -8.28
N ASN A 15 8.39 10.79 -7.47
CA ASN A 15 7.00 10.80 -7.95
C ASN A 15 6.71 9.70 -8.99
N LEU A 16 7.23 8.48 -8.75
CA LEU A 16 7.06 7.39 -9.70
C LEU A 16 5.58 6.99 -9.82
N PRO A 17 5.10 6.64 -11.02
CA PRO A 17 3.73 6.19 -11.24
C PRO A 17 3.56 4.70 -10.85
N ILE A 18 3.83 4.38 -9.58
CA ILE A 18 3.78 3.01 -9.03
C ILE A 18 2.58 2.86 -8.09
N ILE A 19 1.99 1.67 -8.10
CA ILE A 19 0.97 1.26 -7.13
C ILE A 19 1.55 0.13 -6.29
N PHE A 20 1.58 0.30 -4.98
CA PHE A 20 1.98 -0.74 -4.03
C PHE A 20 0.74 -1.48 -3.56
N CYS A 21 0.49 -2.67 -4.10
CA CYS A 21 -0.58 -3.54 -3.64
C CYS A 21 -0.08 -4.44 -2.51
N CYS A 22 -0.78 -4.43 -1.37
CA CYS A 22 -0.49 -5.31 -0.25
C CYS A 22 -1.70 -6.20 0.05
N GLU A 23 -1.58 -7.46 -0.33
CA GLU A 23 -2.48 -8.53 0.10
C GLU A 23 -2.17 -8.86 1.57
N ASN A 24 -3.16 -8.69 2.44
CA ASN A 24 -3.01 -8.95 3.87
C ASN A 24 -4.11 -9.92 4.32
N ASN A 25 -3.78 -11.19 4.38
CA ASN A 25 -4.62 -12.26 4.91
C ASN A 25 -4.44 -12.48 6.42
N GLU A 26 -3.85 -11.51 7.13
CA GLU A 26 -3.61 -11.50 8.59
C GLU A 26 -2.52 -12.46 9.10
N TRP A 27 -1.82 -13.17 8.20
CA TRP A 27 -0.79 -14.14 8.58
C TRP A 27 0.46 -14.08 7.71
N ALA A 28 1.61 -14.33 8.35
CA ALA A 28 2.87 -14.59 7.67
C ALA A 28 3.40 -15.97 8.10
N GLN A 29 3.16 -16.97 7.26
CA GLN A 29 3.46 -18.38 7.54
C GLN A 29 2.75 -18.87 8.82
N PHE A 30 3.42 -18.87 9.97
CA PHE A 30 2.86 -19.28 11.26
C PHE A 30 2.69 -18.11 12.25
N THR A 31 2.94 -16.88 11.80
CA THR A 31 2.93 -15.70 12.66
C THR A 31 1.72 -14.82 12.33
N PRO A 32 0.83 -14.54 13.30
CA PRO A 32 -0.28 -13.63 13.09
C PRO A 32 0.21 -12.17 13.02
N ILE A 33 -0.53 -11.32 12.31
CA ILE A 33 -0.11 -9.95 12.00
C ILE A 33 0.18 -9.09 13.23
N GLU A 34 -0.54 -9.28 14.34
CA GLU A 34 -0.37 -8.51 15.58
C GLU A 34 0.99 -8.77 16.25
N LYS A 35 1.65 -9.88 15.90
CA LYS A 35 3.04 -10.16 16.31
C LYS A 35 4.07 -9.65 15.32
N TYR A 36 3.64 -9.23 14.13
CA TYR A 36 4.51 -8.81 13.03
C TYR A 36 4.58 -7.28 12.89
N ILE A 37 3.52 -6.56 13.25
CA ILE A 37 3.45 -5.10 13.19
C ILE A 37 2.89 -4.52 14.48
N LYS A 38 3.32 -3.30 14.83
CA LYS A 38 2.81 -2.58 16.01
C LYS A 38 1.68 -1.59 15.68
N ILE A 39 1.61 -1.15 14.42
CA ILE A 39 0.58 -0.24 13.90
C ILE A 39 -0.71 -0.99 13.58
N GLY A 40 -1.81 -0.27 13.38
CA GLY A 40 -3.12 -0.89 13.14
C GLY A 40 -3.18 -1.60 11.79
N THR A 41 -2.69 -0.95 10.73
CA THR A 41 -2.77 -1.48 9.37
C THR A 41 -1.49 -1.21 8.57
N ILE A 42 -1.19 -2.05 7.58
CA ILE A 42 -0.01 -1.84 6.71
C ILE A 42 -0.14 -0.54 5.91
N SER A 43 -1.36 -0.16 5.50
CA SER A 43 -1.64 1.06 4.74
C SER A 43 -1.24 2.34 5.48
N GLU A 44 -1.24 2.36 6.81
CA GLU A 44 -0.81 3.53 7.61
C GLU A 44 0.67 3.89 7.38
N ARG A 45 1.51 2.94 6.94
CA ARG A 45 2.93 3.19 6.63
C ARG A 45 3.10 4.19 5.49
N ALA A 46 2.15 4.27 4.56
CA ALA A 46 2.22 5.16 3.41
C ALA A 46 2.38 6.62 3.81
N ALA A 47 1.75 7.04 4.92
CA ALA A 47 1.81 8.41 5.43
C ALA A 47 3.24 8.84 5.78
N ALA A 48 4.07 7.93 6.31
CA ALA A 48 5.47 8.22 6.63
C ALA A 48 6.33 8.55 5.39
N TYR A 49 5.87 8.14 4.20
CA TYR A 49 6.54 8.42 2.93
C TYR A 49 5.82 9.52 2.13
N GLY A 50 4.85 10.22 2.71
CA GLY A 50 4.08 11.25 1.99
C GLY A 50 3.18 10.69 0.87
N MET A 51 2.82 9.40 0.96
CA MET A 51 1.98 8.72 -0.02
C MET A 51 0.56 8.51 0.54
N PRO A 52 -0.48 8.51 -0.30
CA PRO A 52 -1.80 8.03 0.13
C PRO A 52 -1.73 6.54 0.45
N GLY A 53 -2.39 6.11 1.53
CA GLY A 53 -2.58 4.70 1.87
C GLY A 53 -4.07 4.42 2.01
N ILE A 54 -4.55 3.35 1.39
CA ILE A 54 -5.95 2.91 1.48
C ILE A 54 -6.00 1.45 1.92
N ARG A 55 -7.02 1.12 2.71
CA ARG A 55 -7.39 -0.26 3.02
C ARG A 55 -8.79 -0.49 2.46
N VAL A 56 -8.97 -1.63 1.81
CA VAL A 56 -10.26 -2.10 1.33
C VAL A 56 -10.52 -3.50 1.86
N ASP A 57 -11.78 -3.91 1.83
CA ASP A 57 -12.15 -5.30 2.02
C ASP A 57 -11.69 -6.09 0.78
N GLY A 58 -10.86 -7.12 0.99
CA GLY A 58 -10.29 -7.93 -0.07
C GLY A 58 -11.29 -8.91 -0.68
N ASP A 59 -12.35 -9.27 0.06
CA ASP A 59 -13.39 -10.18 -0.40
C ASP A 59 -14.48 -9.46 -1.23
N ASP A 60 -14.55 -8.12 -1.17
CA ASP A 60 -15.38 -7.29 -2.04
C ASP A 60 -14.60 -6.88 -3.30
N VAL A 61 -14.76 -7.68 -4.35
CA VAL A 61 -14.10 -7.45 -5.66
C VAL A 61 -14.44 -6.08 -6.28
N LEU A 62 -15.64 -5.54 -6.02
CA LEU A 62 -16.02 -4.22 -6.55
C LEU A 62 -15.31 -3.11 -5.78
N ALA A 63 -15.16 -3.24 -4.46
CA ALA A 63 -14.36 -2.33 -3.65
C ALA A 63 -12.89 -2.32 -4.09
N VAL A 64 -12.29 -3.50 -4.33
CA VAL A 64 -10.93 -3.64 -4.86
C VAL A 64 -10.81 -2.98 -6.23
N TYR A 65 -11.76 -3.24 -7.15
CA TYR A 65 -11.77 -2.64 -8.48
C TYR A 65 -11.83 -1.11 -8.43
N ASP A 66 -12.71 -0.55 -7.62
CA ASP A 66 -12.88 0.90 -7.51
C ASP A 66 -11.65 1.58 -6.89
N ALA A 67 -11.03 0.95 -5.89
CA ALA A 67 -9.77 1.40 -5.31
C ALA A 67 -8.62 1.36 -6.33
N ALA A 68 -8.46 0.24 -7.04
CA ALA A 68 -7.45 0.07 -8.07
C ALA A 68 -7.64 1.08 -9.21
N LYS A 69 -8.88 1.31 -9.67
CA LYS A 69 -9.21 2.29 -10.70
C LYS A 69 -8.79 3.71 -10.31
N LYS A 70 -9.01 4.10 -9.05
CA LYS A 70 -8.56 5.41 -8.51
C LYS A 70 -7.03 5.49 -8.44
N ALA A 71 -6.37 4.45 -7.92
CA ALA A 71 -4.91 4.40 -7.81
C ALA A 71 -4.23 4.45 -9.19
N VAL A 72 -4.69 3.64 -10.15
CA VAL A 72 -4.22 3.67 -11.56
C VAL A 72 -4.44 5.04 -12.18
N GLY A 73 -5.60 5.65 -11.97
CA GLY A 73 -5.88 7.00 -12.44
C GLY A 73 -4.93 8.06 -11.86
N ARG A 74 -4.52 7.92 -10.59
CA ARG A 74 -3.56 8.81 -9.94
C ARG A 74 -2.14 8.61 -10.48
N ALA A 75 -1.68 7.37 -10.57
CA ALA A 75 -0.37 7.01 -11.09
C ALA A 75 -0.20 7.51 -12.55
N ARG A 76 -1.17 7.25 -13.42
CA ARG A 76 -1.15 7.71 -14.82
C ARG A 76 -1.13 9.24 -14.98
N LYS A 77 -1.63 9.99 -14.00
CA LYS A 77 -1.59 11.46 -13.98
C LYS A 77 -0.29 12.01 -13.39
N GLY A 78 0.70 11.16 -13.09
CA GLY A 78 1.99 11.58 -12.54
C GLY A 78 1.89 12.13 -11.11
N LYS A 79 0.85 11.78 -10.36
CA LYS A 79 0.65 12.29 -9.00
C LYS A 79 1.44 11.49 -7.94
N GLY A 80 2.53 10.85 -8.34
CA GLY A 80 3.35 10.01 -7.47
C GLY A 80 2.72 8.67 -7.09
N PRO A 81 3.40 7.91 -6.20
CA PRO A 81 3.00 6.56 -5.82
C PRO A 81 1.74 6.52 -4.95
N THR A 82 1.14 5.34 -4.83
CA THR A 82 -0.04 5.06 -3.99
C THR A 82 -0.02 3.63 -3.51
#